data_AF-A0A9E3TM48-F1
#
_entry.id   AF-A0A9E3TM48-F1
#
_cell.length_a   1.000
_cell.length_b   1.000
_cell.length_c   1.000
_cell.angle_alpha   90.00
_cell.angle_beta   90.00
_cell.angle_gamma   90.00
#
_symmetry.space_group_name_H-M   'P 1'
#
loop_
_entity.id
_entity.type
_entity.pdbx_description
1 polymer ?
#
loop_
_entity_poly.entity_id
_entity_poly.type
_entity_poly.pdbx_seq_one_letter_code
_entity_poly.pdbx_strand_id
1 'polypeptide(L)'
;MAFRQDHFVKRIVSGGQTGVDRGALDAAIFLGIAHGGWCPQGRLAEDGTIPPRYELTETNSSKYPIRTQQNVIDSDGTLILYAGELQGGTSLTLRFARERNKPWLAVDISEAIDLAVAQQWLVDHAIEVLNVAGPRESSSPGVADAALSFVVKLLG
;
A
#
# COMPACT_ATOMS: atom_id res chain seq x y z
N MET A 1 3.60 -1.64 -30.19
CA MET A 1 3.29 -2.90 -29.48
C MET A 1 4.03 -2.84 -28.15
N ALA A 2 3.32 -2.56 -27.05
CA ALA A 2 3.94 -2.54 -25.73
C ALA A 2 4.05 -3.99 -25.25
N PHE A 3 5.26 -4.41 -24.90
CA PHE A 3 5.50 -5.67 -24.21
C PHE A 3 4.77 -5.61 -22.87
N ARG A 4 3.75 -6.46 -22.66
CA ARG A 4 3.26 -6.73 -21.31
C ARG A 4 4.39 -7.46 -20.60
N GLN A 5 5.07 -6.79 -19.67
CA GLN A 5 5.70 -7.52 -18.59
C GLN A 5 4.54 -8.19 -17.83
N ASP A 6 4.53 -9.52 -17.75
CA ASP A 6 3.61 -10.21 -16.86
C ASP A 6 4.07 -9.91 -15.43
N HIS A 7 3.51 -8.84 -14.86
CA HIS A 7 3.76 -8.47 -13.49
C HIS A 7 3.25 -9.60 -12.59
N PHE A 8 4.13 -10.11 -11.73
CA PHE A 8 3.80 -11.12 -10.74
C PHE A 8 2.68 -10.67 -9.80
N VAL A 9 2.67 -9.37 -9.47
CA VAL A 9 1.57 -8.71 -8.75
C VAL A 9 0.44 -8.38 -9.73
N LYS A 10 -0.72 -8.99 -9.50
CA LYS A 10 -1.94 -8.81 -10.30
C LYS A 10 -2.83 -7.69 -9.77
N ARG A 11 -2.73 -7.37 -8.48
CA ARG A 11 -3.54 -6.34 -7.84
C ARG A 11 -2.77 -5.61 -6.73
N ILE A 12 -2.94 -4.29 -6.67
CA ILE A 12 -2.49 -3.48 -5.54
C ILE A 12 -3.70 -3.05 -4.71
N VAL A 13 -3.66 -3.27 -3.40
CA VAL A 13 -4.70 -2.80 -2.47
C VAL A 13 -4.12 -1.80 -1.48
N SER A 14 -4.92 -0.82 -1.10
CA SER A 14 -4.62 0.11 -0.02
C SER A 14 -5.92 0.72 0.53
N GLY A 15 -5.83 1.51 1.60
CA GLY A 15 -7.02 2.06 2.24
C GLY A 15 -7.35 3.52 1.94
N GLY A 16 -6.66 4.12 0.97
CA GLY A 16 -7.02 5.42 0.40
C GLY A 16 -6.73 6.65 1.26
N GLN A 17 -6.04 6.49 2.39
CA GLN A 17 -5.51 7.63 3.15
C GLN A 17 -4.58 8.48 2.26
N THR A 18 -4.34 9.75 2.60
CA THR A 18 -3.24 10.51 1.98
C THR A 18 -1.89 9.81 2.22
N GLY A 19 -0.82 10.27 1.55
CA GLY A 19 0.50 9.68 1.68
C GLY A 19 0.62 8.35 0.93
N VAL A 20 1.21 7.35 1.58
CA VAL A 20 1.59 6.08 0.95
C VAL A 20 0.41 5.36 0.31
N ASP A 21 -0.75 5.36 0.96
CA ASP A 21 -1.93 4.67 0.47
C ASP A 21 -2.33 5.17 -0.93
N ARG A 22 -2.35 6.49 -1.14
CA ARG A 22 -2.65 7.09 -2.45
C ARG A 22 -1.50 6.98 -3.44
N GLY A 23 -0.26 7.14 -2.99
CA GLY A 23 0.91 6.91 -3.84
C GLY A 23 0.91 5.52 -4.48
N ALA A 24 0.53 4.49 -3.70
CA ALA A 24 0.41 3.13 -4.20
C ALA A 24 -0.76 2.93 -5.17
N LEU A 25 -1.91 3.53 -4.91
CA LEU A 25 -3.06 3.46 -5.82
C LEU A 25 -2.80 4.22 -7.13
N ASP A 26 -2.16 5.38 -7.05
CA ASP A 26 -1.74 6.14 -8.23
C ASP A 26 -0.68 5.35 -9.04
N ALA A 27 0.23 4.60 -8.39
CA ALA A 27 1.17 3.72 -9.07
C ALA A 27 0.48 2.57 -9.81
N ALA A 28 -0.52 1.94 -9.18
CA ALA A 28 -1.31 0.89 -9.80
C ALA A 28 -2.02 1.40 -11.07
N ILE A 29 -2.66 2.58 -10.97
CA ILE A 29 -3.32 3.24 -12.09
C ILE A 29 -2.30 3.54 -13.20
N PHE A 30 -1.13 4.08 -12.86
CA PHE A 30 -0.08 4.41 -13.82
C PHE A 30 0.43 3.17 -14.58
N LEU A 31 0.65 2.06 -13.88
CA LEU A 31 1.12 0.80 -14.45
C LEU A 31 0.02 -0.01 -15.16
N GLY A 32 -1.26 0.38 -15.01
CA GLY A 32 -2.40 -0.39 -15.51
C GLY A 32 -2.61 -1.72 -14.76
N ILE A 33 -2.15 -1.80 -13.51
CA ILE A 33 -2.39 -2.93 -12.59
C ILE A 33 -3.73 -2.70 -11.89
N ALA A 34 -4.52 -3.76 -11.68
CA ALA A 34 -5.79 -3.64 -10.97
C ALA A 34 -5.57 -3.06 -9.57
N HIS A 35 -6.43 -2.15 -9.11
CA HIS A 35 -6.31 -1.51 -7.81
C HIS A 35 -7.58 -1.62 -6.96
N GLY A 36 -7.48 -1.32 -5.68
CA GLY A 36 -8.65 -1.20 -4.80
C GLY A 36 -8.27 -1.29 -3.33
N GLY A 37 -9.11 -1.96 -2.54
CA GLY A 37 -8.90 -2.18 -1.11
C GLY A 37 -10.00 -1.61 -0.26
N TRP A 38 -9.83 -1.75 1.05
CA TRP A 38 -10.83 -1.38 2.04
C TRP A 38 -10.58 0.02 2.59
N CYS A 39 -11.60 0.87 2.60
CA CYS A 39 -11.59 2.20 3.20
C CYS A 39 -12.62 2.32 4.33
N PRO A 40 -12.55 3.35 5.19
CA PRO A 40 -13.57 3.55 6.21
C PRO A 40 -14.94 3.85 5.60
N GLN A 41 -16.01 3.52 6.32
CA GLN A 41 -17.36 3.97 5.98
C GLN A 41 -17.38 5.50 5.79
N GLY A 42 -18.03 5.96 4.72
CA GLY A 42 -18.04 7.34 4.26
C GLY A 42 -16.80 7.73 3.45
N ARG A 43 -15.95 6.78 3.06
CA ARG A 43 -14.69 7.00 2.32
C ARG A 43 -13.81 8.05 2.98
N LEU A 44 -13.58 7.92 4.29
CA LEU A 44 -12.87 8.95 5.07
C LEU A 44 -11.35 8.87 4.88
N ALA A 45 -10.74 10.03 4.69
CA ALA A 45 -9.30 10.29 4.76
C ALA A 45 -9.05 11.61 5.51
N GLU A 46 -7.79 11.96 5.79
CA GLU A 46 -7.46 13.16 6.56
C GLU A 46 -7.82 14.47 5.86
N ASP A 47 -7.86 14.46 4.53
CA ASP A 47 -8.22 15.60 3.67
C ASP A 47 -9.68 15.56 3.21
N GLY A 48 -10.51 14.71 3.83
CA GLY A 48 -11.93 14.58 3.54
C GLY A 48 -12.28 13.28 2.84
N THR A 49 -13.10 13.36 1.79
CA THR A 49 -13.62 12.18 1.09
C THR A 49 -12.60 11.65 0.09
N ILE A 50 -12.31 10.35 0.14
CA ILE A 50 -11.39 9.69 -0.79
C ILE A 50 -11.94 9.78 -2.22
N PRO A 51 -11.16 10.29 -3.19
CA PRO A 51 -11.59 10.45 -4.57
C PRO A 51 -12.21 9.19 -5.20
N PRO A 52 -13.23 9.32 -6.06
CA PRO A 52 -13.92 8.18 -6.67
C PRO A 52 -13.06 7.42 -7.70
N ARG A 53 -11.94 8.00 -8.16
CA ARG A 53 -10.99 7.31 -9.06
C ARG A 53 -10.35 6.06 -8.44
N TYR A 54 -10.38 5.95 -7.11
CA TYR A 54 -9.89 4.80 -6.39
C TYR A 54 -11.02 3.79 -6.17
N GLU A 55 -10.87 2.58 -6.72
CA GLU A 55 -11.86 1.48 -6.67
C GLU A 55 -11.89 0.81 -5.28
N LEU A 56 -12.16 1.61 -4.25
CA LEU A 56 -12.19 1.17 -2.86
C LEU A 56 -13.58 0.72 -2.43
N THR A 57 -13.62 -0.32 -1.61
CA THR A 57 -14.82 -0.81 -0.94
C THR A 57 -14.87 -0.25 0.48
N GLU A 58 -16.03 0.27 0.89
CA GLU A 58 -16.22 0.73 2.26
C GLU A 58 -16.37 -0.45 3.21
N THR A 59 -15.72 -0.37 4.37
CA THR A 59 -16.06 -1.23 5.50
C THR A 59 -17.35 -0.75 6.17
N ASN A 60 -17.94 -1.57 7.04
CA ASN A 60 -19.10 -1.20 7.87
C ASN A 60 -18.75 -0.29 9.06
N SER A 61 -17.57 0.36 9.06
CA SER A 61 -17.08 1.18 10.17
C SER A 61 -16.24 2.35 9.68
N SER A 62 -16.42 3.52 10.30
CA SER A 62 -15.58 4.70 10.05
C SER A 62 -14.20 4.63 10.72
N LYS A 63 -13.92 3.58 11.51
CA LYS A 63 -12.65 3.45 12.27
C LYS A 63 -11.51 2.95 11.36
N TYR A 64 -10.44 3.73 11.25
CA TYR A 64 -9.25 3.37 10.47
C TYR A 64 -8.65 1.98 10.79
N PRO A 65 -8.55 1.52 12.07
CA PRO A 65 -8.01 0.18 12.33
C PRO A 65 -8.75 -0.96 11.62
N ILE A 66 -10.06 -0.83 11.39
CA ILE A 66 -10.87 -1.88 10.75
C ILE A 66 -10.45 -2.06 9.29
N ARG A 67 -10.39 -0.96 8.53
CA ARG A 67 -9.94 -1.01 7.14
C ARG A 67 -8.48 -1.43 7.01
N THR A 68 -7.62 -1.00 7.95
CA THR A 68 -6.20 -1.39 7.94
C THR A 68 -6.06 -2.90 8.12
N GLN A 69 -6.77 -3.47 9.09
CA GLN A 69 -6.76 -4.90 9.34
C GLN A 69 -7.32 -5.69 8.14
N GLN A 70 -8.41 -5.22 7.53
CA GLN A 70 -9.04 -5.92 6.41
C GLN A 70 -8.12 -5.95 5.17
N ASN A 71 -7.42 -4.85 4.85
CA ASN A 71 -6.44 -4.83 3.76
C ASN A 71 -5.27 -5.81 4.00
N VAL A 72 -4.85 -6.02 5.25
CA VAL A 72 -3.83 -7.02 5.59
C VAL A 72 -4.34 -8.45 5.41
N ILE A 73 -5.60 -8.71 5.79
CA ILE A 73 -6.20 -10.05 5.69
C ILE A 73 -6.43 -10.45 4.24
N ASP A 74 -6.97 -9.55 3.42
CA ASP A 74 -7.44 -9.83 2.06
C ASP A 74 -6.36 -9.61 0.97
N SER A 75 -5.11 -9.41 1.38
CA SER A 75 -3.94 -9.38 0.49
C SER A 75 -3.07 -10.61 0.73
N ASP A 76 -2.16 -10.94 -0.19
CA ASP A 76 -1.20 -12.02 -0.01
C ASP A 76 -0.06 -11.60 0.93
N GLY A 77 0.33 -10.34 0.88
CA GLY A 77 1.36 -9.76 1.74
C GLY A 77 1.28 -8.23 1.77
N THR A 78 1.93 -7.64 2.78
CA THR A 78 1.90 -6.20 3.00
C THR A 78 3.30 -5.57 2.89
N LEU A 79 3.48 -4.70 1.90
CA LEU A 79 4.63 -3.81 1.80
C LEU A 79 4.34 -2.53 2.60
N ILE A 80 5.19 -2.26 3.59
CA ILE A 80 5.09 -1.11 4.47
C ILE A 80 6.18 -0.11 4.07
N LEU A 81 5.78 1.01 3.49
CA LEU A 81 6.69 2.09 3.11
C LEU A 81 6.66 3.18 4.18
N TYR A 82 7.83 3.68 4.57
CA TYR A 82 7.97 4.74 5.56
C TYR A 82 9.23 5.55 5.31
N ALA A 83 9.35 6.73 5.90
CA ALA A 83 10.57 7.53 5.89
C ALA A 83 11.01 7.79 7.33
N GLY A 84 12.19 7.30 7.73
CA GLY A 84 12.70 7.43 9.09
C GLY A 84 12.10 6.42 10.06
N GLU A 85 11.36 6.85 11.09
CA GLU A 85 10.84 5.92 12.09
C GLU A 85 9.41 5.42 11.78
N LEU A 86 9.17 4.14 12.05
CA LEU A 86 7.83 3.55 12.01
C LEU A 86 6.96 4.07 13.16
N GLN A 87 6.04 4.98 12.86
CA GLN A 87 5.14 5.57 13.87
C GLN A 87 3.65 5.39 13.54
N GLY A 88 2.82 5.44 14.59
CA GLY A 88 1.37 5.53 14.48
C GLY A 88 0.70 4.39 13.70
N GLY A 89 -0.08 4.75 12.68
CA GLY A 89 -0.83 3.79 11.85
C GLY A 89 0.04 2.78 11.12
N THR A 90 1.29 3.14 10.80
CA THR A 90 2.25 2.25 10.14
C THR A 90 2.66 1.10 11.06
N SER A 91 2.91 1.37 12.34
CA SER A 91 3.20 0.35 13.35
C SER A 91 2.00 -0.57 13.59
N LEU A 92 0.77 -0.05 13.47
CA LEU A 92 -0.45 -0.84 13.56
C LEU A 92 -0.59 -1.84 12.40
N THR A 93 -0.28 -1.43 11.17
CA THR A 93 -0.27 -2.34 10.02
C THR A 93 0.72 -3.49 10.22
N LEU A 94 1.94 -3.19 10.66
CA LEU A 94 2.95 -4.21 10.96
C LEU A 94 2.47 -5.18 12.06
N ARG A 95 1.84 -4.65 13.10
CA ARG A 95 1.24 -5.46 14.16
C ARG A 95 0.18 -6.41 13.61
N PHE A 96 -0.74 -5.93 12.78
CA PHE A 96 -1.76 -6.81 12.18
C PHE A 96 -1.17 -7.86 11.26
N ALA A 97 -0.16 -7.53 10.45
CA ALA A 97 0.49 -8.52 9.59
C ALA A 97 1.12 -9.65 10.42
N ARG A 98 1.81 -9.30 11.52
CA ARG A 98 2.36 -10.26 12.47
C ARG A 98 1.28 -11.11 13.15
N GLU A 99 0.26 -10.49 13.72
CA GLU A 99 -0.83 -11.20 14.41
C GLU A 99 -1.61 -12.15 13.48
N ARG A 100 -1.65 -11.86 12.17
CA ARG A 100 -2.33 -12.69 11.17
C ARG A 100 -1.39 -13.64 10.42
N ASN A 101 -0.11 -13.70 10.78
CA ASN A 101 0.92 -14.49 10.08
C ASN A 101 0.96 -14.23 8.57
N LYS A 102 0.72 -12.96 8.17
CA LYS A 102 0.79 -12.54 6.77
C LYS A 102 2.22 -12.10 6.45
N PRO A 103 2.78 -12.47 5.29
CA PRO A 103 4.04 -11.91 4.80
C PRO A 103 4.02 -10.38 4.85
N TRP A 104 5.13 -9.79 5.29
CA TRP A 104 5.32 -8.35 5.28
C TRP A 104 6.77 -8.01 4.97
N LEU A 105 6.96 -6.84 4.37
CA LEU A 105 8.27 -6.22 4.17
C LEU A 105 8.14 -4.74 4.53
N ALA A 106 9.03 -4.24 5.37
CA ALA A 106 9.09 -2.82 5.71
C ALA A 106 10.31 -2.20 5.02
N VAL A 107 10.11 -1.09 4.32
CA VAL A 107 11.16 -0.39 3.56
C VAL A 107 11.17 1.08 3.93
N ASP A 108 12.34 1.55 4.37
CA ASP A 108 12.61 2.97 4.52
C ASP A 108 12.91 3.59 3.15
N ILE A 109 11.99 4.43 2.66
CA ILE A 109 12.11 5.09 1.35
C ILE A 109 12.90 6.40 1.41
N SER A 110 13.44 6.77 2.58
CA SER A 110 14.37 7.89 2.72
C SER A 110 15.84 7.52 2.42
N GLU A 111 16.15 6.22 2.40
CA GLU A 111 17.49 5.70 2.11
C GLU A 111 17.65 5.25 0.64
N ALA A 112 18.87 4.91 0.26
CA ALA A 112 19.13 4.28 -1.03
C ALA A 112 18.41 2.92 -1.09
N ILE A 113 17.37 2.84 -1.92
CA ILE A 113 16.49 1.68 -2.01
C ILE A 113 17.16 0.55 -2.79
N ASP A 114 17.26 -0.64 -2.18
CA ASP A 114 17.54 -1.88 -2.87
C ASP A 114 16.23 -2.56 -3.30
N LEU A 115 15.85 -2.36 -4.56
CA LEU A 115 14.66 -2.97 -5.15
C LEU A 115 14.76 -4.50 -5.22
N ALA A 116 15.97 -5.07 -5.28
CA ALA A 116 16.15 -6.51 -5.45
C ALA A 116 15.61 -7.27 -4.24
N VAL A 117 15.78 -6.73 -3.03
CA VAL A 117 15.21 -7.32 -1.80
C VAL A 117 13.69 -7.35 -1.85
N ALA A 118 13.06 -6.25 -2.30
CA ALA A 118 11.60 -6.18 -2.43
C ALA A 118 11.08 -7.11 -3.53
N GLN A 119 11.77 -7.19 -4.68
CA GLN A 119 11.42 -8.10 -5.76
C GLN A 119 11.53 -9.56 -5.34
N GLN A 120 12.63 -9.92 -4.66
CA GLN A 120 12.82 -11.28 -4.17
C GLN A 120 11.76 -11.63 -3.12
N TRP A 121 11.43 -10.71 -2.21
CA TRP A 121 10.38 -10.92 -1.22
C TRP A 121 9.01 -11.19 -1.86
N LEU A 122 8.65 -10.46 -2.93
CA LEU A 122 7.42 -10.71 -3.68
C LEU A 122 7.39 -12.15 -4.21
N VAL A 123 8.47 -12.56 -4.88
CA VAL A 123 8.61 -13.89 -5.50
C VAL A 123 8.56 -15.00 -4.46
N ASP A 124 9.37 -14.90 -3.39
CA ASP A 124 9.49 -15.91 -2.34
C ASP A 124 8.15 -16.21 -1.64
N HIS A 125 7.29 -15.20 -1.54
CA HIS A 125 6.01 -15.31 -0.85
C HIS A 125 4.80 -15.44 -1.77
N ALA A 126 5.00 -15.57 -3.09
CA ALA A 126 3.88 -15.71 -4.04
C ALA A 126 2.85 -14.58 -3.96
N ILE A 127 3.30 -13.34 -3.78
CA ILE A 127 2.44 -12.16 -3.63
C ILE A 127 1.79 -11.76 -4.97
N GLU A 128 0.52 -12.13 -5.18
CA GLU A 128 -0.27 -11.68 -6.33
C GLU A 128 -1.14 -10.45 -6.00
N VAL A 129 -1.65 -10.37 -4.77
CA VAL A 129 -2.38 -9.22 -4.22
C VAL A 129 -1.50 -8.53 -3.19
N LEU A 130 -0.92 -7.40 -3.56
CA LEU A 130 -0.02 -6.63 -2.72
C LEU A 130 -0.78 -5.52 -1.97
N ASN A 131 -0.81 -5.59 -0.64
CA ASN A 131 -1.22 -4.43 0.16
C ASN A 131 -0.02 -3.48 0.33
N VAL A 132 -0.22 -2.19 0.06
CA VAL A 132 0.79 -1.16 0.32
C VAL A 132 0.24 -0.17 1.32
N ALA A 133 1.01 0.07 2.40
CA ALA A 133 0.59 0.90 3.51
C ALA A 133 1.77 1.73 4.06
N GLY A 134 1.46 2.85 4.70
CA GLY A 134 2.47 3.72 5.28
C GLY A 134 1.89 4.95 5.95
N PRO A 135 2.73 5.95 6.29
CA PRO A 135 2.26 7.17 6.90
C PRO A 135 1.40 7.99 5.92
N ARG A 136 0.57 8.84 6.51
CA ARG A 136 -0.23 9.85 5.82
C ARG A 136 0.62 11.09 5.51
N GLU A 137 0.18 11.86 4.54
CA GLU A 137 0.94 13.00 4.03
C GLU A 137 1.26 14.03 5.12
N SER A 138 0.30 14.34 6.00
CA SER A 138 0.52 15.28 7.11
C SER A 138 1.60 14.83 8.12
N SER A 139 1.88 13.53 8.21
CA SER A 139 2.92 12.97 9.10
C SER A 139 4.28 12.78 8.43
N SER A 140 4.31 12.70 7.09
CA SER A 140 5.53 12.53 6.31
C SER A 140 5.33 13.22 4.96
N PRO A 141 5.62 14.54 4.87
CA PRO A 141 5.43 15.29 3.64
C PRO A 141 6.28 14.74 2.50
N GLY A 142 5.70 14.62 1.31
CA GLY A 142 6.30 14.04 0.11
C GLY A 142 6.20 12.51 0.02
N VAL A 143 5.63 11.84 1.03
CA VAL A 143 5.62 10.37 1.07
C VAL A 143 4.69 9.75 0.00
N ALA A 144 3.65 10.46 -0.44
CA ALA A 144 2.81 10.00 -1.56
C ALA A 144 3.64 9.84 -2.85
N ASP A 145 4.40 10.87 -3.24
CA ASP A 145 5.23 10.86 -4.45
C ASP A 145 6.38 9.85 -4.34
N ALA A 146 6.98 9.73 -3.16
CA ALA A 146 8.01 8.73 -2.90
C ALA A 146 7.46 7.31 -3.01
N ALA A 147 6.27 7.03 -2.47
CA ALA A 147 5.61 5.73 -2.59
C ALA A 147 5.23 5.42 -4.04
N LEU A 148 4.68 6.39 -4.78
CA LEU A 148 4.40 6.25 -6.21
C LEU A 148 5.67 5.85 -6.98
N SER A 149 6.75 6.62 -6.83
CA SER A 149 8.04 6.38 -7.49
C SER A 149 8.63 5.02 -7.13
N PHE A 150 8.56 4.64 -5.86
CA PHE A 150 9.02 3.34 -5.38
C PHE A 150 8.25 2.19 -6.04
N VAL A 151 6.93 2.22 -5.98
CA VAL A 151 6.08 1.13 -6.49
C VAL A 151 6.19 1.02 -8.01
N VAL A 152 6.28 2.14 -8.73
CA VAL A 152 6.51 2.15 -10.18
C VAL A 152 7.85 1.51 -10.54
N LYS A 153 8.93 1.81 -9.80
CA LYS A 153 10.25 1.18 -10.06
C LYS A 153 10.28 -0.29 -9.66
N LEU A 154 9.54 -0.67 -8.63
CA LEU A 154 9.48 -2.05 -8.16
C LEU A 154 8.75 -2.95 -9.16
N LEU A 155 7.68 -2.43 -9.78
CA LEU A 155 6.71 -3.20 -10.57
C LEU A 155 6.60 -2.76 -12.04
N GLY A 156 7.52 -1.97 -12.59
CA GLY A 156 7.49 -1.52 -13.99
C GLY A 156 8.82 -1.77 -14.69
#